data_AF-A0A9N7NN77-F1
#
_entry.id   AF-A0A9N7NN77-F1
#
_cell.length_a   1.000
_cell.length_b   1.000
_cell.length_c   1.000
_cell.angle_alpha   90.00
_cell.angle_beta   90.00
_cell.angle_gamma   90.00
#
_symmetry.space_group_name_H-M   'P 1'
#
loop_
_entity.id
_entity.type
_entity.pdbx_description
1 polymer ?
#
loop_
_entity_poly.entity_id
_entity_poly.type
_entity_poly.pdbx_seq_one_letter_code
_entity_poly.pdbx_strand_id
1 'polypeptide(L)'
;MLSLNLSDELLGTVAPIIVYWAYSGLYVLLGSLDNYRLHSRKDEDEKNLVLKRDVIKGVLLQQAVQAVVATILFAVTSIDSNSNAATQSHKPASSLLVLARQFLVAMLAFDTWQYFMHRYMHHNKFLYRHIHSQHHRLLVPYAFGALYNHPIEGLLLDTCGGALAFLLSGMSPRASIFFFSFATLKTVDDHCGLWLPGNFFHFLFRNNSAYHDVHHQLYGNKYNFSQPFFVMWDRMLGTYMPYSLERRGNGGFEARPTKDFTRKID
;
A
#
# COMPACT_ATOMS: atom_id res chain seq x y z
N MET A 1 -5.04 36.03 7.54
CA MET A 1 -4.96 34.56 7.36
C MET A 1 -4.10 34.02 8.48
N LEU A 2 -4.64 33.24 9.42
CA LEU A 2 -3.81 32.49 10.36
C LEU A 2 -3.03 31.44 9.54
N SER A 3 -1.72 31.62 9.37
CA SER A 3 -0.86 30.52 8.97
C SER A 3 -0.75 29.57 10.17
N LEU A 4 -1.46 28.44 10.12
CA LEU A 4 -1.21 27.34 11.05
C LEU A 4 0.21 26.84 10.76
N ASN A 5 1.19 27.27 11.55
CA ASN A 5 2.55 26.75 11.50
C ASN A 5 2.56 25.35 12.13
N LEU A 6 2.15 24.35 11.35
CA LEU A 6 2.23 22.94 11.74
C LEU A 6 3.66 22.44 11.57
N SER A 7 4.13 21.60 12.50
CA SER A 7 5.46 21.00 12.39
C SER A 7 5.54 19.95 11.29
N ASP A 8 6.73 19.72 10.74
CA ASP A 8 6.93 18.72 9.68
C ASP A 8 6.62 17.30 10.19
N GLU A 9 6.82 17.02 11.47
CA GLU A 9 6.50 15.74 12.12
C GLU A 9 4.99 15.51 12.21
N LEU A 10 4.25 16.55 12.61
CA LEU A 10 2.78 16.48 12.66
C LEU A 10 2.20 16.32 11.26
N LEU A 11 2.72 17.07 10.27
CA LEU A 11 2.32 16.91 8.88
C LEU A 11 2.71 15.53 8.33
N GLY A 12 3.89 15.02 8.66
CA GLY A 12 4.35 13.68 8.27
C GLY A 12 3.45 12.56 8.82
N THR A 13 2.76 12.84 9.92
CA THR A 13 1.81 11.91 10.55
C THR A 13 0.40 12.02 9.96
N VAL A 14 -0.09 13.25 9.73
CA VAL A 14 -1.49 13.50 9.35
C VAL A 14 -1.70 13.51 7.83
N ALA A 15 -0.72 13.98 7.05
CA ALA A 15 -0.89 14.14 5.60
C ALA A 15 -1.18 12.80 4.87
N PRO A 16 -0.48 11.68 5.15
CA PRO A 16 -0.80 10.40 4.53
C PRO A 16 -2.23 9.94 4.84
N ILE A 17 -2.73 10.19 6.06
CA ILE A 17 -4.10 9.84 6.46
C ILE A 17 -5.13 10.66 5.67
N ILE A 18 -4.91 11.97 5.53
CA ILE A 18 -5.78 12.84 4.72
C ILE A 18 -5.78 12.36 3.27
N VAL A 19 -4.60 12.10 2.71
CA VAL A 19 -4.43 11.61 1.33
C VAL A 19 -5.13 10.28 1.13
N TYR A 20 -5.03 9.35 2.09
CA TYR A 20 -5.73 8.07 2.05
C TYR A 20 -7.24 8.24 1.85
N TRP A 21 -7.88 9.05 2.70
CA TRP A 21 -9.33 9.22 2.66
C TRP A 21 -9.78 10.06 1.46
N ALA A 22 -9.03 11.09 1.08
CA ALA A 22 -9.33 11.90 -0.09
C ALA A 22 -9.27 11.06 -1.38
N TYR A 23 -8.21 10.27 -1.55
CA TYR A 23 -8.02 9.46 -2.76
C TYR A 23 -8.95 8.24 -2.78
N SER A 24 -9.19 7.62 -1.62
CA SER A 24 -10.22 6.58 -1.52
C SER A 24 -11.61 7.11 -1.84
N GLY A 25 -11.95 8.31 -1.35
CA GLY A 25 -13.21 9.00 -1.65
C GLY A 25 -13.37 9.28 -3.14
N LEU A 26 -12.30 9.71 -3.82
CA LEU A 26 -12.28 9.85 -5.28
C LEU A 26 -12.65 8.53 -5.98
N TYR A 27 -12.06 7.41 -5.59
CA TYR A 27 -12.41 6.10 -6.16
C TYR A 27 -13.83 5.66 -5.87
N VAL A 28 -14.38 6.00 -4.71
CA VAL A 28 -15.80 5.76 -4.41
C VAL A 28 -16.70 6.51 -5.39
N LEU A 29 -16.38 7.79 -5.69
CA LEU A 29 -17.11 8.58 -6.70
C LEU A 29 -16.97 7.98 -8.12
N LEU A 30 -15.76 7.56 -8.47
CA LEU A 30 -15.46 6.89 -9.75
C LEU A 30 -16.01 5.45 -9.80
N GLY A 31 -16.46 4.88 -8.69
CA GLY A 31 -16.97 3.52 -8.62
C GLY A 31 -18.24 3.28 -9.45
N SER A 32 -18.85 4.32 -10.01
CA SER A 32 -19.95 4.28 -11.00
C SER A 32 -19.52 3.92 -12.41
N LEU A 33 -18.21 3.90 -12.67
CA LEU A 33 -17.63 3.55 -13.95
C LEU A 33 -17.56 2.02 -14.13
N ASP A 34 -18.71 1.36 -14.20
CA ASP A 34 -18.84 -0.11 -14.23
C ASP A 34 -18.03 -0.78 -15.36
N ASN A 35 -17.88 -0.07 -16.49
CA ASN A 35 -17.09 -0.51 -17.65
C ASN A 35 -15.57 -0.65 -17.39
N TYR A 36 -15.09 -0.15 -16.26
CA TYR A 36 -13.68 -0.20 -15.88
C TYR A 36 -13.42 -1.04 -14.62
N ARG A 37 -14.45 -1.65 -14.03
CA ARG A 37 -14.28 -2.43 -12.80
C ARG A 37 -13.70 -3.82 -13.07
N LEU A 38 -12.84 -4.30 -12.17
CA LEU A 38 -12.34 -5.68 -12.16
C LEU A 38 -13.41 -6.67 -11.64
N HIS A 39 -14.29 -6.22 -10.75
CA HIS A 39 -15.44 -6.98 -10.23
C HIS A 39 -16.72 -6.16 -10.34
N SER A 40 -17.85 -6.82 -10.53
CA SER A 40 -19.13 -6.10 -10.52
C SER A 40 -19.41 -5.50 -9.14
N ARG A 41 -20.27 -4.48 -9.06
CA ARG A 41 -20.71 -3.94 -7.76
C ARG A 41 -21.41 -5.00 -6.91
N LYS A 42 -22.19 -5.86 -7.56
CA LYS A 42 -22.83 -7.02 -6.93
C LYS A 42 -21.79 -7.94 -6.30
N ASP A 43 -20.70 -8.25 -7.00
CA ASP A 43 -19.61 -9.05 -6.46
C ASP A 43 -18.96 -8.37 -5.25
N GLU A 44 -18.70 -7.06 -5.31
CA GLU A 44 -18.14 -6.30 -4.19
C GLU A 44 -19.05 -6.35 -2.94
N ASP A 45 -20.36 -6.21 -3.13
CA ASP A 45 -21.33 -6.15 -2.03
C ASP A 45 -21.68 -7.53 -1.47
N GLU A 46 -21.69 -8.59 -2.30
CA GLU A 46 -22.13 -9.93 -1.89
C GLU A 46 -21.00 -10.90 -1.55
N LYS A 47 -19.81 -10.77 -2.16
CA LYS A 47 -18.70 -11.74 -1.94
C LYS A 47 -17.81 -11.37 -0.76
N ASN A 48 -17.70 -10.10 -0.42
CA ASN A 48 -16.87 -9.68 0.70
C ASN A 48 -17.44 -10.18 2.03
N LEU A 49 -16.58 -10.72 2.89
CA LEU A 49 -16.97 -11.39 4.14
C LEU A 49 -17.06 -10.43 5.34
N VAL A 50 -17.00 -9.12 5.08
CA VAL A 50 -17.01 -8.06 6.09
C VAL A 50 -17.79 -6.85 5.60
N LEU A 51 -18.50 -6.19 6.51
CA LEU A 51 -19.23 -4.97 6.21
C LEU A 51 -18.29 -3.78 6.03
N LYS A 52 -18.61 -2.90 5.08
CA LYS A 52 -17.86 -1.64 4.81
C LYS A 52 -17.65 -0.78 6.08
N ARG A 53 -18.61 -0.77 7.00
CA ARG A 53 -18.50 -0.03 8.28
C ARG A 53 -17.39 -0.59 9.19
N ASP A 54 -17.20 -1.90 9.20
CA ASP A 54 -16.23 -2.57 10.06
C ASP A 54 -14.83 -2.46 9.43
N VAL A 55 -14.78 -2.40 8.10
CA VAL A 55 -13.59 -2.02 7.33
C VAL A 55 -13.12 -0.62 7.67
N ILE A 56 -14.02 0.38 7.64
CA ILE A 56 -13.69 1.76 8.03
C ILE A 56 -13.16 1.83 9.46
N LYS A 57 -13.81 1.14 10.42
CA LYS A 57 -13.32 1.09 11.82
C LYS A 57 -11.92 0.47 11.91
N GLY A 58 -11.69 -0.63 11.19
CA GLY A 58 -10.39 -1.30 11.16
C GLY A 58 -9.28 -0.38 10.61
N VAL A 59 -9.56 0.30 9.50
CA VAL A 59 -8.63 1.27 8.89
C VAL A 59 -8.34 2.44 9.82
N LEU A 60 -9.36 3.00 10.48
CA LEU A 60 -9.17 4.09 11.44
C LEU A 60 -8.33 3.65 12.66
N LEU A 61 -8.55 2.43 13.15
CA LEU A 61 -7.73 1.85 14.21
C LEU A 61 -6.27 1.69 13.75
N GLN A 62 -6.06 1.18 12.55
CA GLN A 62 -4.74 1.00 11.97
C GLN A 62 -4.00 2.34 11.78
N GLN A 63 -4.70 3.36 11.27
CA GLN A 63 -4.16 4.72 11.14
C GLN A 63 -3.85 5.36 12.49
N ALA A 64 -4.64 5.10 13.53
CA ALA A 64 -4.34 5.57 14.88
C ALA A 64 -3.05 4.93 15.43
N VAL A 65 -2.86 3.62 15.24
CA VAL A 65 -1.61 2.92 15.61
C VAL A 65 -0.42 3.49 14.84
N GLN A 66 -0.55 3.66 13.53
CA GLN A 66 0.48 4.26 12.68
C GLN A 66 0.84 5.68 13.16
N ALA A 67 -0.15 6.50 13.51
CA ALA A 67 0.08 7.86 13.97
C ALA A 67 0.83 7.92 15.31
N VAL A 68 0.50 7.04 16.26
CA VAL A 68 1.23 6.92 17.53
C VAL A 68 2.68 6.52 17.29
N VAL A 69 2.92 5.49 16.46
CA VAL A 69 4.29 5.03 16.19
C VAL A 69 5.09 6.07 15.41
N ALA A 70 4.50 6.75 14.43
CA ALA A 70 5.15 7.83 13.70
C ALA A 70 5.54 8.99 14.62
N THR A 71 4.64 9.38 15.54
CA THR A 71 4.93 10.43 16.54
C THR A 71 6.11 10.05 17.44
N ILE A 72 6.15 8.79 17.91
CA ILE A 72 7.27 8.28 18.72
C ILE A 72 8.57 8.27 17.90
N LEU A 73 8.52 7.78 16.65
CA LEU A 73 9.68 7.72 15.76
C LEU A 73 10.26 9.12 15.50
N PHE A 74 9.41 10.11 15.24
CA PHE A 74 9.84 11.50 15.07
C PHE A 74 10.39 12.09 16.36
N ALA A 75 9.79 11.81 17.51
CA ALA A 75 10.32 12.26 18.80
C ALA A 75 11.74 11.73 19.03
N VAL A 76 11.96 10.42 18.85
CA VAL A 76 13.28 9.79 19.04
C VAL A 76 14.32 10.35 18.06
N THR A 77 13.98 10.40 16.77
CA THR A 77 14.92 10.89 15.74
C THR A 77 15.20 12.39 15.85
N SER A 78 14.28 13.18 16.40
CA SER A 78 14.51 14.60 16.71
C SER A 78 15.47 14.79 17.89
N ILE A 79 15.38 13.95 18.93
CA ILE A 79 16.32 13.98 20.07
C ILE A 79 17.72 13.65 19.59
N ASP A 80 17.87 12.61 18.77
CA ASP A 80 19.16 12.22 18.18
C ASP A 80 19.69 13.31 17.24
N SER A 81 18.83 13.98 16.50
CA SER A 81 19.25 15.08 15.63
C SER A 81 19.73 16.28 16.45
N ASN A 82 19.03 16.64 17.54
CA ASN A 82 19.38 17.77 18.40
C ASN A 82 20.65 17.52 19.22
N SER A 83 20.88 16.29 19.68
CA SER A 83 22.13 15.91 20.36
C SER A 83 23.34 15.98 19.43
N ASN A 84 23.15 15.66 18.15
CA ASN A 84 24.17 15.76 17.10
C ASN A 84 24.28 17.16 16.45
N ALA A 85 23.27 18.02 16.61
CA ALA A 85 23.20 19.35 16.00
C ALA A 85 24.06 20.40 16.69
N ALA A 86 24.63 20.11 17.87
CA ALA A 86 25.56 20.98 18.58
C ALA A 86 26.84 21.34 17.76
N THR A 87 27.01 20.79 16.55
CA THR A 87 28.14 21.05 15.65
C THR A 87 27.78 21.37 14.19
N GLN A 88 26.51 21.57 13.79
CA GLN A 88 26.18 21.81 12.37
C GLN A 88 25.30 23.04 12.13
N SER A 89 25.92 24.14 11.67
CA SER A 89 25.23 25.29 11.10
C SER A 89 24.64 24.97 9.72
N HIS A 90 23.40 25.41 9.47
CA HIS A 90 22.72 25.51 8.17
C HIS A 90 23.01 24.38 7.15
N LYS A 91 22.31 23.25 7.26
CA LYS A 91 22.20 22.30 6.14
C LYS A 91 21.45 22.98 4.98
N PRO A 92 22.04 23.09 3.77
CA PRO A 92 21.31 23.58 2.60
C PRO A 92 20.13 22.66 2.26
N ALA A 93 19.14 23.20 1.56
CA ALA A 93 18.01 22.41 1.07
C ALA A 93 18.53 21.19 0.27
N SER A 94 17.98 20.01 0.55
CA SER A 94 18.36 18.78 -0.15
C SER A 94 18.17 18.96 -1.65
N SER A 95 19.21 18.66 -2.43
CA SER A 95 19.09 18.70 -3.89
C SER A 95 18.06 17.68 -4.38
N LEU A 96 17.45 17.94 -5.54
CA LEU A 96 16.48 16.99 -6.15
C LEU A 96 17.07 15.59 -6.35
N LEU A 97 18.38 15.50 -6.63
CA LEU A 97 19.07 14.22 -6.75
C LEU A 97 19.13 13.48 -5.41
N VAL A 98 19.37 14.18 -4.30
CA VAL A 98 19.35 13.59 -2.95
C VAL A 98 17.94 13.09 -2.64
N LEU A 99 16.90 13.90 -2.87
CA LEU A 99 15.51 13.48 -2.65
C LEU A 99 15.13 12.27 -3.51
N ALA A 100 15.50 12.26 -4.78
CA ALA A 100 15.26 11.13 -5.68
C ALA A 100 15.96 9.85 -5.18
N ARG A 101 17.21 9.94 -4.72
CA ARG A 101 17.93 8.81 -4.12
C ARG A 101 17.24 8.33 -2.84
N GLN A 102 16.83 9.24 -1.96
CA GLN A 102 16.13 8.89 -0.72
C GLN A 102 14.81 8.16 -1.00
N PHE A 103 14.03 8.66 -1.97
CA PHE A 103 12.80 8.01 -2.41
C PHE A 103 13.06 6.62 -2.97
N LEU A 104 14.07 6.47 -3.84
CA LEU A 104 14.42 5.16 -4.40
C LEU A 104 14.83 4.16 -3.31
N VAL A 105 15.68 4.57 -2.37
CA VAL A 105 16.08 3.73 -1.23
C VAL A 105 14.87 3.36 -0.38
N ALA A 106 13.98 4.31 -0.09
CA ALA A 106 12.78 4.06 0.68
C ALA A 106 11.81 3.10 -0.02
N MET A 107 11.60 3.24 -1.34
CA MET A 107 10.78 2.31 -2.13
C MET A 107 11.36 0.89 -2.07
N LEU A 108 12.66 0.73 -2.29
CA LEU A 108 13.32 -0.57 -2.27
C LEU A 108 13.30 -1.20 -0.87
N ALA A 109 13.55 -0.42 0.17
CA ALA A 109 13.46 -0.89 1.56
C ALA A 109 12.04 -1.32 1.91
N PHE A 110 11.04 -0.52 1.54
CA PHE A 110 9.65 -0.80 1.87
C PHE A 110 9.14 -2.03 1.12
N ASP A 111 9.37 -2.13 -0.19
CA ASP A 111 9.01 -3.29 -1.00
C ASP A 111 9.67 -4.58 -0.49
N THR A 112 10.94 -4.49 -0.09
CA THR A 112 11.66 -5.65 0.45
C THR A 112 11.02 -6.14 1.74
N TRP A 113 10.79 -5.23 2.69
CA TRP A 113 10.15 -5.59 3.94
C TRP A 113 8.75 -6.19 3.73
N GLN A 114 7.93 -5.48 2.95
CA GLN A 114 6.55 -5.88 2.66
C GLN A 114 6.49 -7.23 1.96
N TYR A 115 7.29 -7.45 0.92
CA TYR A 115 7.29 -8.73 0.20
C TYR A 115 7.61 -9.91 1.13
N PHE A 116 8.69 -9.82 1.91
CA PHE A 116 9.11 -10.95 2.75
C PHE A 116 8.12 -11.21 3.88
N MET A 117 7.60 -10.16 4.51
CA MET A 117 6.61 -10.32 5.57
C MET A 117 5.27 -10.82 5.06
N HIS A 118 4.79 -10.27 3.94
CA HIS A 118 3.54 -10.70 3.31
C HIS A 118 3.62 -12.17 2.88
N ARG A 119 4.71 -12.56 2.19
CA ARG A 119 4.97 -13.95 1.83
C ARG A 119 5.03 -14.85 3.06
N TYR A 120 5.73 -14.42 4.12
CA TYR A 120 5.83 -15.21 5.35
C TYR A 120 4.48 -15.42 6.02
N MET A 121 3.62 -14.40 6.05
CA MET A 121 2.26 -14.52 6.59
C MET A 121 1.39 -15.51 5.81
N HIS A 122 1.54 -15.58 4.49
CA HIS A 122 0.87 -16.59 3.67
C HIS A 122 1.40 -18.01 3.89
N HIS A 123 2.72 -18.17 4.04
CA HIS A 123 3.35 -19.49 4.16
C HIS A 123 3.16 -20.08 5.55
N ASN A 124 3.14 -19.24 6.59
CA ASN A 124 2.90 -19.67 7.96
C ASN A 124 1.39 -19.87 8.20
N LYS A 125 0.95 -21.12 8.35
CA LYS A 125 -0.47 -21.47 8.56
C LYS A 125 -1.13 -20.74 9.73
N PHE A 126 -0.39 -20.50 10.82
CA PHE A 126 -0.93 -19.81 11.98
C PHE A 126 -1.15 -18.33 11.69
N LEU A 127 -0.14 -17.66 11.12
CA LEU A 127 -0.22 -16.25 10.75
C LEU A 127 -1.29 -16.02 9.68
N TYR A 128 -1.35 -16.88 8.66
CA TYR A 128 -2.42 -16.81 7.66
C TYR A 128 -3.79 -16.92 8.33
N ARG A 129 -4.04 -18.00 9.08
CA ARG A 129 -5.37 -18.28 9.62
C ARG A 129 -5.88 -17.20 10.58
N HIS A 130 -5.02 -16.64 11.42
CA HIS A 130 -5.45 -15.77 12.53
C HIS A 130 -5.17 -14.28 12.31
N ILE A 131 -4.28 -13.93 11.38
CA ILE A 131 -3.85 -12.56 11.17
C ILE A 131 -4.19 -12.16 9.73
N HIS A 132 -3.50 -12.73 8.75
CA HIS A 132 -3.58 -12.27 7.36
C HIS A 132 -4.91 -12.62 6.66
N SER A 133 -5.60 -13.66 7.12
CA SER A 133 -6.94 -14.00 6.63
C SER A 133 -7.96 -12.89 6.86
N GLN A 134 -7.72 -11.98 7.81
CA GLN A 134 -8.59 -10.81 8.01
C GLN A 134 -8.57 -9.89 6.80
N HIS A 135 -7.39 -9.61 6.24
CA HIS A 135 -7.24 -8.83 5.02
C HIS A 135 -7.94 -9.53 3.84
N HIS A 136 -7.74 -10.84 3.70
CA HIS A 136 -8.40 -11.69 2.69
C HIS A 136 -9.91 -11.92 2.91
N ARG A 137 -10.54 -11.31 3.94
CA ARG A 137 -12.02 -11.21 3.99
C ARG A 137 -12.55 -10.27 2.91
N LEU A 138 -11.70 -9.38 2.38
CA LEU A 138 -11.97 -8.60 1.19
C LEU A 138 -11.58 -9.41 -0.05
N LEU A 139 -12.48 -10.29 -0.49
CA LEU A 139 -12.31 -11.10 -1.71
C LEU A 139 -12.35 -10.24 -2.98
N VAL A 140 -13.08 -9.13 -2.94
CA VAL A 140 -13.15 -8.13 -3.99
C VAL A 140 -12.56 -6.83 -3.42
N PRO A 141 -11.28 -6.54 -3.69
CA PRO A 141 -10.61 -5.34 -3.20
C PRO A 141 -11.30 -4.06 -3.66
N TYR A 142 -11.31 -3.05 -2.79
CA TYR A 142 -11.77 -1.70 -3.08
C TYR A 142 -10.93 -0.66 -2.32
N ALA A 143 -10.92 0.58 -2.83
CA ALA A 143 -9.95 1.62 -2.46
C ALA A 143 -9.79 1.87 -0.95
N PHE A 144 -10.88 2.13 -0.21
CA PHE A 144 -10.80 2.39 1.23
C PHE A 144 -10.58 1.13 2.08
N GLY A 145 -10.55 -0.06 1.47
CA GLY A 145 -10.18 -1.32 2.12
C GLY A 145 -8.68 -1.59 2.12
N ALA A 146 -7.87 -0.72 1.51
CA ALA A 146 -6.44 -0.97 1.28
C ALA A 146 -5.61 -1.14 2.57
N LEU A 147 -6.04 -0.53 3.68
CA LEU A 147 -5.42 -0.71 5.00
C LEU A 147 -6.29 -1.52 5.96
N TYR A 148 -7.25 -2.30 5.43
CA TYR A 148 -8.01 -3.22 6.25
C TYR A 148 -7.22 -4.51 6.48
N ASN A 149 -6.49 -4.53 7.58
CA ASN A 149 -5.72 -5.68 8.03
C ASN A 149 -5.89 -5.90 9.54
N HIS A 150 -5.41 -7.03 10.04
CA HIS A 150 -5.37 -7.27 11.49
C HIS A 150 -4.38 -6.27 12.13
N PRO A 151 -4.63 -5.70 13.34
CA PRO A 151 -3.73 -4.68 13.91
C PRO A 151 -2.26 -5.11 14.03
N ILE A 152 -2.01 -6.39 14.33
CA ILE A 152 -0.65 -6.96 14.35
C ILE A 152 -0.05 -7.01 12.93
N GLU A 153 -0.85 -7.32 11.92
CA GLU A 153 -0.40 -7.29 10.53
C GLU A 153 0.01 -5.88 10.13
N GLY A 154 -0.89 -4.91 10.31
CA GLY A 154 -0.60 -3.54 9.95
C GLY A 154 0.55 -2.94 10.75
N LEU A 155 0.76 -3.35 12.01
CA LEU A 155 1.95 -2.97 12.77
C LEU A 155 3.23 -3.55 12.14
N LEU A 156 3.25 -4.85 11.84
CA LEU A 156 4.44 -5.54 11.35
C LEU A 156 4.76 -5.24 9.90
N LEU A 157 3.76 -5.15 9.02
CA LEU A 157 3.94 -4.92 7.58
C LEU A 157 4.08 -3.42 7.30
N ASP A 158 3.04 -2.65 7.62
CA ASP A 158 2.96 -1.25 7.20
C ASP A 158 3.82 -0.35 8.10
N THR A 159 3.61 -0.42 9.42
CA THR A 159 4.25 0.52 10.35
C THR A 159 5.75 0.25 10.49
N CYS A 160 6.16 -0.99 10.74
CA CYS A 160 7.58 -1.35 10.79
C CYS A 160 8.27 -1.18 9.43
N GLY A 161 7.60 -1.54 8.33
CA GLY A 161 8.13 -1.35 6.98
C GLY A 161 8.33 0.13 6.63
N GLY A 162 7.36 0.97 6.96
CA GLY A 162 7.45 2.42 6.80
C GLY A 162 8.56 3.04 7.66
N ALA A 163 8.65 2.65 8.94
CA ALA A 163 9.73 3.11 9.82
C ALA A 163 11.11 2.71 9.28
N LEU A 164 11.28 1.48 8.79
CA LEU A 164 12.52 1.02 8.19
C LEU A 164 12.85 1.82 6.91
N ALA A 165 11.88 2.06 6.04
CA ALA A 165 12.06 2.88 4.84
C ALA A 165 12.47 4.33 5.16
N PHE A 166 11.85 4.93 6.18
CA PHE A 166 12.21 6.26 6.67
C PHE A 166 13.66 6.30 7.19
N LEU A 167 14.03 5.36 8.07
CA LEU A 167 15.35 5.31 8.68
C LEU A 167 16.46 5.00 7.66
N LEU A 168 16.27 4.00 6.80
CA LEU A 168 17.30 3.58 5.83
C LEU A 168 17.53 4.60 4.71
N SER A 169 16.49 5.35 4.33
CA SER A 169 16.65 6.42 3.34
C SER A 169 17.33 7.66 3.91
N GLY A 170 17.32 7.84 5.23
CA GLY A 170 17.81 9.06 5.88
C GLY A 170 17.04 10.31 5.46
N MET A 171 15.79 10.16 5.03
CA MET A 171 14.93 11.29 4.64
C MET A 171 14.53 12.11 5.87
N SER A 172 14.30 13.42 5.68
CA SER A 172 13.78 14.28 6.74
C SER A 172 12.28 14.03 6.97
N PRO A 173 11.71 14.43 8.12
CA PRO A 173 10.26 14.44 8.32
C PRO A 173 9.52 15.18 7.19
N ARG A 174 10.08 16.27 6.67
CA ARG A 174 9.50 16.98 5.52
C ARG A 174 9.46 16.13 4.24
N ALA A 175 10.56 15.44 3.92
CA ALA A 175 10.61 14.57 2.75
C ALA A 175 9.67 13.36 2.91
N SER A 176 9.48 12.88 4.14
CA SER A 176 8.60 11.75 4.43
C SER A 176 7.13 12.07 4.23
N ILE A 177 6.68 13.33 4.41
CA ILE A 177 5.33 13.78 4.03
C ILE A 177 5.02 13.37 2.59
N PHE A 178 5.90 13.71 1.66
CA PHE A 178 5.71 13.44 0.24
C PHE A 178 5.85 11.95 -0.09
N PHE A 179 6.85 11.28 0.49
CA PHE A 179 7.07 9.86 0.25
C PHE A 179 5.89 9.01 0.74
N PHE A 180 5.46 9.19 1.98
CA PHE A 180 4.36 8.40 2.54
C PHE A 180 3.02 8.78 1.91
N SER A 181 2.79 10.05 1.54
CA SER A 181 1.61 10.41 0.74
C SER A 181 1.61 9.69 -0.61
N PHE A 182 2.74 9.63 -1.30
CA PHE A 182 2.87 8.90 -2.57
C PHE A 182 2.67 7.39 -2.39
N ALA A 183 3.28 6.79 -1.35
CA ALA A 183 3.10 5.38 -1.02
C ALA A 183 1.63 5.06 -0.70
N THR A 184 0.95 5.93 0.05
CA THR A 184 -0.47 5.81 0.35
C THR A 184 -1.33 5.88 -0.90
N LEU A 185 -1.08 6.83 -1.80
CA LEU A 185 -1.78 6.90 -3.09
C LEU A 185 -1.60 5.59 -3.87
N LYS A 186 -0.37 5.08 -3.92
CA LYS A 186 -0.05 3.82 -4.60
C LYS A 186 -0.80 2.63 -3.99
N THR A 187 -0.79 2.48 -2.67
CA THR A 187 -1.50 1.41 -1.96
C THR A 187 -3.01 1.48 -2.22
N VAL A 188 -3.61 2.66 -2.18
CA VAL A 188 -5.05 2.83 -2.49
C VAL A 188 -5.35 2.51 -3.97
N ASP A 189 -4.48 2.91 -4.89
CA ASP A 189 -4.58 2.61 -6.33
C ASP A 189 -4.55 1.08 -6.57
N ASP A 190 -3.63 0.36 -5.91
CA ASP A 190 -3.50 -1.09 -6.03
C ASP A 190 -4.72 -1.86 -5.53
N HIS A 191 -5.52 -1.27 -4.66
CA HIS A 191 -6.74 -1.89 -4.12
C HIS A 191 -8.01 -1.32 -4.76
N CYS A 192 -7.92 -0.35 -5.68
CA CYS A 192 -9.09 0.43 -6.08
C CYS A 192 -10.18 -0.37 -6.82
N GLY A 193 -9.85 -1.57 -7.32
CA GLY A 193 -10.77 -2.43 -8.07
C GLY A 193 -11.13 -1.88 -9.46
N LEU A 194 -10.47 -0.82 -9.92
CA LEU A 194 -10.68 -0.18 -11.21
C LEU A 194 -9.45 -0.30 -12.13
N TRP A 195 -9.72 -0.44 -13.42
CA TRP A 195 -8.77 -0.38 -14.51
C TRP A 195 -9.04 0.86 -15.38
N LEU A 196 -8.65 2.04 -14.88
CA LEU A 196 -8.92 3.31 -15.54
C LEU A 196 -7.94 3.60 -16.70
N PRO A 197 -8.43 4.13 -17.84
CA PRO A 197 -7.57 4.51 -18.95
C PRO A 197 -6.70 5.70 -18.52
N GLY A 198 -5.40 5.63 -18.80
CA GLY A 198 -4.45 6.69 -18.43
C GLY A 198 -4.10 6.75 -16.94
N ASN A 199 -4.39 5.69 -16.16
CA ASN A 199 -3.92 5.63 -14.77
C ASN A 199 -2.39 5.76 -14.72
N PHE A 200 -1.92 6.83 -14.06
CA PHE A 200 -0.51 7.18 -13.91
C PHE A 200 0.31 6.07 -13.23
N PHE A 201 -0.23 5.45 -12.18
CA PHE A 201 0.47 4.39 -11.44
C PHE A 201 0.62 3.12 -12.28
N HIS A 202 -0.40 2.77 -13.07
CA HIS A 202 -0.34 1.60 -13.96
C HIS A 202 0.72 1.76 -15.07
N PHE A 203 1.02 3.00 -15.48
CA PHE A 203 2.09 3.30 -16.42
C PHE A 203 3.48 3.12 -15.79
N LEU A 204 3.66 3.62 -14.55
CA LEU A 204 4.94 3.59 -13.86
C LEU A 204 5.28 2.22 -13.25
N PHE A 205 4.27 1.52 -12.72
CA PHE A 205 4.47 0.33 -11.91
C PHE A 205 3.70 -0.87 -12.47
N ARG A 206 4.37 -2.03 -12.42
CA ARG A 206 3.75 -3.32 -12.78
C ARG A 206 2.89 -3.88 -11.65
N ASN A 207 3.16 -3.48 -10.41
CA ASN A 207 2.26 -3.67 -9.30
C ASN A 207 1.11 -2.67 -9.47
N ASN A 208 -0.11 -3.16 -9.62
CA ASN A 208 -1.30 -2.38 -9.94
C ASN A 208 -2.56 -3.13 -9.48
N SER A 209 -3.74 -2.54 -9.72
CA SER A 209 -5.01 -3.11 -9.29
C SER A 209 -5.27 -4.54 -9.79
N ALA A 210 -4.92 -4.86 -11.04
CA ALA A 210 -5.10 -6.20 -11.58
C ALA A 210 -4.11 -7.23 -11.00
N TYR A 211 -2.86 -6.80 -10.76
CA TYR A 211 -1.84 -7.64 -10.12
C TYR A 211 -2.26 -8.07 -8.72
N HIS A 212 -2.73 -7.11 -7.92
CA HIS A 212 -3.18 -7.34 -6.56
C HIS A 212 -4.53 -8.07 -6.52
N ASP A 213 -5.43 -7.82 -7.47
CA ASP A 213 -6.68 -8.59 -7.60
C ASP A 213 -6.41 -10.09 -7.81
N VAL A 214 -5.45 -10.45 -8.68
CA VAL A 214 -5.03 -11.85 -8.91
C VAL A 214 -4.52 -12.50 -7.62
N HIS A 215 -3.90 -11.73 -6.73
CA HIS A 215 -3.45 -12.21 -5.43
C HIS A 215 -4.63 -12.54 -4.47
N HIS A 216 -5.71 -11.75 -4.49
CA HIS A 216 -6.91 -12.00 -3.68
C HIS A 216 -7.79 -13.15 -4.19
N GLN A 217 -7.56 -13.62 -5.40
CA GLN A 217 -8.25 -14.78 -5.97
C GLN A 217 -7.75 -16.09 -5.34
N LEU A 218 -8.52 -17.18 -5.46
CA LEU A 218 -8.26 -18.45 -4.75
C LEU A 218 -6.85 -19.02 -4.94
N TYR A 219 -6.30 -18.92 -6.16
CA TYR A 219 -4.93 -19.35 -6.49
C TYR A 219 -3.85 -18.34 -6.10
N GLY A 220 -4.22 -17.09 -5.85
CA GLY A 220 -3.31 -15.99 -5.54
C GLY A 220 -2.61 -16.11 -4.20
N ASN A 221 -3.13 -16.94 -3.29
CA ASN A 221 -2.53 -17.23 -1.97
C ASN A 221 -1.07 -17.74 -1.99
N LYS A 222 -0.55 -18.12 -3.17
CA LYS A 222 0.83 -18.60 -3.37
C LYS A 222 1.70 -17.66 -4.21
N TYR A 223 1.16 -16.54 -4.69
CA TYR A 223 1.78 -15.72 -5.71
C TYR A 223 1.51 -14.22 -5.50
N ASN A 224 2.28 -13.38 -6.20
CA ASN A 224 2.10 -11.94 -6.29
C ASN A 224 2.12 -11.22 -4.93
N PHE A 225 3.11 -11.53 -4.08
CA PHE A 225 3.21 -10.98 -2.71
C PHE A 225 3.77 -9.56 -2.63
N SER A 226 4.44 -9.08 -3.69
CA SER A 226 5.12 -7.78 -3.67
C SER A 226 4.11 -6.66 -3.53
N GLN A 227 4.44 -5.66 -2.73
CA GLN A 227 3.70 -4.41 -2.56
C GLN A 227 4.62 -3.36 -1.90
N PRO A 228 4.40 -2.06 -2.13
CA PRO A 228 3.43 -1.48 -3.05
C PRO A 228 3.98 -1.13 -4.45
N PHE A 229 5.30 -1.09 -4.70
CA PHE A 229 5.81 -0.46 -5.94
C PHE A 229 6.18 -1.47 -7.05
N PHE A 230 7.12 -2.36 -6.78
CA PHE A 230 7.73 -3.23 -7.79
C PHE A 230 7.30 -4.68 -7.61
N VAL A 231 7.38 -5.47 -8.68
CA VAL A 231 7.13 -6.94 -8.68
C VAL A 231 8.43 -7.73 -8.69
N MET A 232 9.54 -7.07 -8.35
CA MET A 232 10.90 -7.58 -8.51
C MET A 232 11.12 -8.86 -7.70
N TRP A 233 10.69 -8.87 -6.44
CA TRP A 233 10.89 -10.02 -5.56
C TRP A 233 10.10 -11.25 -6.00
N ASP A 234 8.86 -11.07 -6.44
CA ASP A 234 8.08 -12.17 -7.02
C ASP A 234 8.75 -12.77 -8.25
N ARG A 235 9.35 -11.94 -9.10
CA ARG A 235 10.09 -12.41 -10.28
C ARG A 235 11.38 -13.14 -9.91
N MET A 236 12.15 -12.59 -8.96
CA MET A 236 13.42 -13.17 -8.53
C MET A 236 13.23 -14.51 -7.81
N LEU A 237 12.15 -14.65 -7.05
CA LEU A 237 11.91 -15.80 -6.16
C LEU A 237 10.82 -16.74 -6.68
N GLY A 238 10.40 -16.58 -7.94
CA GLY A 238 9.50 -17.49 -8.62
C GLY A 238 8.06 -17.49 -8.12
N THR A 239 7.61 -16.41 -7.46
CA THR A 239 6.24 -16.25 -6.98
C THR A 239 5.42 -15.27 -7.82
N TYR A 240 5.93 -14.83 -8.98
CA TYR A 240 5.15 -14.02 -9.92
C TYR A 240 4.18 -14.88 -10.73
N MET A 241 2.89 -14.56 -10.62
CA MET A 241 1.84 -15.12 -11.46
C MET A 241 1.49 -14.11 -12.57
N PRO A 242 1.81 -14.40 -13.84
CA PRO A 242 1.41 -13.57 -14.97
C PRO A 242 -0.10 -13.64 -15.19
N TYR A 243 -0.69 -12.52 -15.59
CA TYR A 243 -2.12 -12.39 -15.85
C TYR A 243 -2.43 -11.65 -17.16
N SER A 244 -3.63 -11.87 -17.68
CA SER A 244 -4.25 -11.10 -18.77
C SER A 244 -5.51 -10.42 -18.26
N LEU A 245 -5.79 -9.23 -18.79
CA LEU A 245 -7.06 -8.53 -18.57
C LEU A 245 -8.01 -8.81 -19.72
N GLU A 246 -9.13 -9.46 -19.42
CA GLU A 246 -10.16 -9.82 -20.38
C GLU A 246 -11.39 -8.92 -20.19
N ARG A 247 -11.98 -8.44 -21.28
CA ARG A 247 -13.25 -7.68 -21.20
C ARG A 247 -14.39 -8.65 -20.92
N ARG A 248 -15.24 -8.31 -19.96
CA ARG A 248 -16.48 -9.07 -19.71
C ARG A 248 -17.58 -8.65 -20.69
N GLY A 249 -18.43 -9.60 -21.07
CA GLY A 249 -19.57 -9.35 -21.98
C GLY A 249 -20.60 -8.36 -21.44
N ASN A 250 -20.69 -8.20 -20.11
CA ASN A 250 -21.56 -7.25 -19.43
C ASN A 250 -20.85 -5.95 -18.99
N GLY A 251 -19.64 -5.68 -19.48
CA GLY A 251 -18.84 -4.53 -19.12
C GLY A 251 -17.84 -4.79 -17.98
N GLY A 252 -16.77 -3.99 -17.96
CA GLY A 252 -15.65 -4.16 -17.05
C GLY A 252 -14.61 -5.15 -17.56
N PHE A 253 -13.70 -5.51 -16.66
CA PHE A 253 -12.58 -6.37 -16.91
C PHE A 253 -12.56 -7.53 -15.92
N GLU A 254 -11.77 -8.54 -16.21
CA GLU A 254 -11.43 -9.61 -15.30
C GLU A 254 -9.94 -9.93 -15.44
N ALA A 255 -9.21 -9.94 -14.33
CA ALA A 255 -7.80 -10.34 -14.30
C ALA A 255 -7.72 -11.86 -14.12
N ARG A 256 -7.17 -12.56 -15.12
CA ARG A 256 -7.03 -14.02 -15.13
C ARG A 256 -5.57 -14.43 -15.31
N PRO A 257 -5.08 -15.47 -14.63
CA PRO A 257 -3.78 -16.05 -14.93
C PRO A 257 -3.67 -16.40 -16.41
N THR A 258 -2.49 -16.17 -17.00
CA THR A 258 -2.29 -16.53 -18.41
C THR A 258 -2.46 -18.04 -18.61
N LYS A 259 -3.04 -18.46 -19.74
CA LYS A 259 -3.32 -19.88 -20.05
C LYS A 259 -2.10 -20.80 -19.90
N ASP A 260 -0.91 -20.30 -20.26
CA ASP A 260 0.34 -21.07 -20.15
C ASP A 260 0.75 -21.33 -18.69
N PHE A 261 0.36 -20.43 -17.79
CA PHE A 261 0.61 -20.59 -16.36
C PHE A 261 -0.39 -21.55 -15.71
N THR A 262 -1.67 -21.48 -16.08
CA THR A 262 -2.71 -22.40 -15.58
C THR A 262 -2.33 -23.87 -15.83
N ARG A 263 -1.81 -24.19 -17.02
CA ARG A 263 -1.34 -25.56 -17.35
C ARG A 263 -0.15 -26.07 -16.54
N LYS A 264 0.57 -25.19 -15.83
CA LYS A 264 1.73 -25.58 -14.99
C LYS A 264 1.36 -25.83 -13.53
N ILE A 265 0.17 -25.40 -13.10
CA ILE A 265 -0.29 -25.49 -11.72
C ILE A 265 -1.41 -26.53 -11.52
N ASP A 266 -1.99 -27.03 -12.62
CA ASP A 266 -2.85 -28.22 -12.68
C ASP A 266 -1.99 -29.51 -12.73
#